data_AF-A0A3N5QQ14-F1
#
_entry.id   AF-A0A3N5QQ14-F1
#
_cell.length_a   1.000
_cell.length_b   1.000
_cell.length_c   1.000
_cell.angle_alpha   90.00
_cell.angle_beta   90.00
_cell.angle_gamma   90.00
#
_symmetry.space_group_name_H-M   'P 1'
#
loop_
_entity.id
_entity.type
_entity.pdbx_description
1 polymer ?
#
loop_
_entity_poly.entity_id
_entity_poly.type
_entity_poly.pdbx_seq_one_letter_code
_entity_poly.pdbx_strand_id
1 'polypeptide(L)'
;MAEPPDNPETDRISEKQIRDLLKQLEKERTVLTLNLIGRDYERLTIVTGFKKIGPIPHFIIDYPHEFKEKIGTARNERMKFEFIGLDKIQYVFRATVTGIAPDGILVQFPEYIERIQRRRFFRIAPPLGTKLIFLWNAERHALDVIDISEGGALINREKKGEKTGELAISNYLTNVAFFCPEKGFKLKVAIEKAIVKRVDLDAETGRRYYAVQFLNMNQKETNKLNNFIYSYQREILRRRYLLERG
;
A
#
# COMPACT_ATOMS: atom_id res chain seq x y z
N MET A 1 -13.37 23.67 -7.36
CA MET A 1 -13.56 22.78 -6.20
C MET A 1 -12.57 21.65 -6.32
N ALA A 2 -11.63 21.52 -5.38
CA ALA A 2 -10.78 20.34 -5.29
C ALA A 2 -11.64 19.20 -4.74
N GLU A 3 -11.63 18.04 -5.41
CA GLU A 3 -12.21 16.82 -4.81
C GLU A 3 -11.50 16.53 -3.48
N PRO A 4 -12.24 16.16 -2.43
CA PRO A 4 -11.64 15.77 -1.15
C PRO A 4 -10.69 14.58 -1.39
N PRO A 5 -9.59 14.46 -0.62
CA PRO A 5 -8.73 13.29 -0.70
C PRO A 5 -9.57 12.03 -0.50
N ASP A 6 -9.40 11.03 -1.38
CA ASP A 6 -10.07 9.73 -1.34
C ASP A 6 -10.06 9.19 0.09
N ASN A 7 -11.22 9.21 0.75
CA ASN A 7 -11.37 8.67 2.09
C ASN A 7 -11.33 7.13 1.94
N PRO A 8 -10.37 6.43 2.55
CA PRO A 8 -10.23 5.00 2.33
C PRO A 8 -11.46 4.25 2.82
N GLU A 9 -11.92 3.26 2.04
CA GLU A 9 -12.98 2.36 2.47
C GLU A 9 -12.46 1.58 3.67
N THR A 10 -13.19 1.67 4.79
CA THR A 10 -12.78 1.13 6.08
C THR A 10 -13.82 0.13 6.56
N ASP A 11 -13.47 -1.14 6.49
CA ASP A 11 -14.30 -2.21 7.06
C ASP A 11 -13.91 -2.43 8.53
N ARG A 12 -14.90 -2.72 9.38
CA ARG A 12 -14.66 -3.12 10.78
C ARG A 12 -14.83 -4.62 10.95
N ILE A 13 -13.79 -5.25 11.47
CA ILE A 13 -13.76 -6.68 11.80
C ILE A 13 -14.09 -6.83 13.29
N SER A 14 -15.05 -7.69 13.62
CA SER A 14 -15.55 -7.88 15.00
C SER A 14 -15.40 -9.31 15.53
N GLU A 15 -15.27 -9.40 16.86
CA GLU A 15 -15.29 -10.61 17.71
C GLU A 15 -14.55 -11.84 17.17
N LYS A 16 -15.27 -12.78 16.52
CA LYS A 16 -14.70 -14.07 16.10
C LYS A 16 -13.57 -13.88 15.08
N GLN A 17 -13.76 -12.94 14.15
CA GLN A 17 -12.80 -12.66 13.10
C GLN A 17 -11.52 -12.00 13.65
N ILE A 18 -11.61 -11.24 14.75
CA ILE A 18 -10.45 -10.65 15.43
C ILE A 18 -9.53 -11.75 15.95
N ARG A 19 -10.11 -12.77 16.59
CA ARG A 19 -9.34 -13.89 17.13
C ARG A 19 -8.62 -14.67 16.04
N ASP A 20 -9.32 -14.97 14.95
CA ASP A 20 -8.75 -15.72 13.83
C ASP A 20 -7.63 -14.91 13.15
N LEU A 21 -7.84 -13.60 12.97
CA LEU A 21 -6.83 -12.70 12.42
C LEU A 21 -5.60 -12.61 13.32
N LEU A 22 -5.76 -12.38 14.62
CA LEU A 22 -4.62 -12.31 15.55
C LEU A 22 -3.84 -13.63 15.58
N LYS A 23 -4.53 -14.78 15.57
CA LYS A 23 -3.88 -16.10 15.49
C LYS A 23 -3.10 -16.28 14.19
N GLN A 24 -3.60 -15.74 13.09
CA GLN A 24 -2.86 -15.72 11.84
C GLN A 24 -1.61 -14.85 11.96
N LEU A 25 -1.67 -13.70 12.65
CA LEU A 25 -0.48 -12.86 12.89
C LEU A 25 0.59 -13.59 13.70
N GLU A 26 0.19 -14.35 14.73
CA GLU A 26 1.09 -15.21 15.50
C GLU A 26 1.74 -16.28 14.61
N LYS A 27 0.92 -17.05 13.89
CA LYS A 27 1.38 -18.17 13.05
C LYS A 27 2.35 -17.73 11.96
N GLU A 28 2.03 -16.63 11.27
CA GLU A 28 2.82 -16.13 10.15
C GLU A 28 3.96 -15.19 10.60
N ARG A 29 4.07 -14.92 11.91
CA ARG A 29 5.00 -13.96 12.52
C ARG A 29 4.97 -12.60 11.82
N THR A 30 3.77 -12.14 11.49
CA THR A 30 3.56 -10.87 10.80
C THR A 30 4.09 -9.73 11.65
N VAL A 31 4.92 -8.87 11.06
CA VAL A 31 5.44 -7.66 11.73
C VAL A 31 4.33 -6.62 11.85
N LEU A 32 4.17 -6.08 13.06
CA LEU A 32 3.27 -4.98 13.37
C LEU A 32 4.10 -3.74 13.74
N THR A 33 3.64 -2.57 13.30
CA THR A 33 4.09 -1.28 13.85
C THR A 33 3.24 -0.97 15.07
N LEU A 34 3.88 -0.76 16.21
CA LEU A 34 3.30 -0.34 17.47
C LEU A 34 3.61 1.13 17.71
N ASN A 35 2.55 1.89 17.98
CA ASN A 35 2.61 3.31 18.33
C ASN A 35 1.97 3.54 19.69
N LEU A 36 2.71 4.15 20.62
CA LEU A 36 2.16 4.52 21.93
C LEU A 36 1.38 5.84 21.80
N ILE A 37 0.10 5.84 22.13
CA ILE A 37 -0.74 7.03 21.92
C ILE A 37 -0.33 8.12 22.92
N GLY A 38 -0.01 9.31 22.40
CA GLY A 38 0.39 10.46 23.22
C GLY A 38 1.88 10.50 23.56
N ARG A 39 2.70 9.59 23.03
CA ARG A 39 4.17 9.69 23.10
C ARG A 39 4.78 9.52 21.72
N ASP A 40 5.95 10.10 21.52
CA ASP A 40 6.77 9.86 20.34
C ASP A 40 7.53 8.53 20.50
N TYR A 41 6.78 7.43 20.37
CA TYR A 41 7.30 6.08 20.50
C TYR A 41 6.66 5.16 19.47
N GLU A 42 7.47 4.79 18.48
CA GLU A 42 7.15 3.80 17.44
C GLU A 42 8.17 2.66 17.46
N ARG A 43 7.71 1.41 17.47
CA ARG A 43 8.56 0.22 17.35
C ARG A 43 7.88 -0.87 16.55
N LEU A 44 8.68 -1.78 16.00
CA LEU A 44 8.19 -3.02 15.40
C LEU A 44 8.01 -4.09 16.47
N THR A 45 7.01 -4.95 16.31
CA THR A 45 6.67 -6.02 17.23
C THR A 45 5.98 -7.17 16.49
N ILE A 46 5.84 -8.33 17.12
CA ILE A 46 5.09 -9.47 16.62
C ILE A 46 4.18 -10.04 17.71
N VAL A 47 3.08 -10.69 17.30
CA VAL A 47 2.29 -11.50 18.22
C VAL A 47 3.04 -12.81 18.50
N THR A 48 3.25 -13.11 19.78
CA THR A 48 4.01 -14.28 20.24
C THR A 48 3.17 -15.31 20.97
N GLY A 49 1.94 -14.98 21.33
CA GLY A 49 1.10 -15.87 22.10
C GLY A 49 -0.27 -15.31 22.46
N PHE A 50 -1.04 -16.13 23.17
CA PHE A 50 -2.37 -15.78 23.66
C PHE A 50 -2.53 -16.21 25.12
N LYS A 51 -3.21 -15.39 25.91
CA LYS A 51 -3.51 -15.69 27.30
C LYS A 51 -4.95 -15.31 27.64
N LYS A 52 -5.59 -16.11 28.47
CA LYS A 52 -6.89 -15.78 29.04
C LYS A 52 -6.67 -15.32 30.49
N ILE A 53 -6.97 -14.06 30.77
CA ILE A 53 -6.87 -13.48 32.12
C ILE A 53 -8.30 -13.11 32.53
N GLY A 54 -8.93 -13.95 33.35
CA GLY A 54 -10.35 -13.83 33.68
C GLY A 54 -11.24 -13.99 32.43
N PRO A 55 -12.28 -13.14 32.25
CA PRO A 55 -13.15 -13.22 31.07
C PRO A 55 -12.53 -12.56 29.83
N ILE A 56 -11.47 -11.76 29.97
CA ILE A 56 -10.94 -10.92 28.90
C ILE A 56 -9.81 -11.66 28.16
N PRO A 57 -9.94 -11.90 26.84
CA PRO A 57 -8.87 -12.47 26.04
C PRO A 57 -7.75 -11.44 25.85
N HIS A 58 -6.52 -11.93 25.95
CA HIS A 58 -5.31 -11.16 25.72
C HIS A 58 -4.44 -11.86 24.68
N PHE A 59 -3.71 -11.07 23.90
CA PHE A 59 -2.60 -11.54 23.10
C PHE A 59 -1.30 -11.01 23.70
N ILE A 60 -0.21 -11.68 23.37
CA ILE A 60 1.13 -11.38 23.85
C ILE A 60 1.92 -10.89 22.66
N ILE A 61 2.68 -9.81 22.87
CA ILE A 61 3.67 -9.35 21.91
C ILE A 61 5.07 -9.50 22.48
N ASP A 62 6.07 -9.61 21.60
CA ASP A 62 7.48 -9.59 22.00
C ASP A 62 7.85 -8.27 22.68
N TYR A 63 9.01 -8.21 23.33
CA TYR A 63 9.51 -6.99 23.96
C TYR A 63 10.27 -6.13 22.95
N PRO A 64 9.72 -5.01 22.48
CA PRO A 64 10.48 -4.13 21.61
C PRO A 64 11.61 -3.46 22.41
N HIS A 65 12.72 -3.15 21.73
CA HIS A 65 13.85 -2.44 22.33
C HIS A 65 13.40 -1.14 23.02
N GLU A 66 13.92 -0.85 24.22
CA GLU A 66 13.58 0.31 25.09
C GLU A 66 12.14 0.37 25.63
N PHE A 67 11.30 -0.63 25.38
CA PHE A 67 9.90 -0.59 25.80
C PHE A 67 9.75 -0.39 27.33
N LYS A 68 10.52 -1.14 28.14
CA LYS A 68 10.48 -1.01 29.61
C LYS A 68 10.89 0.38 30.10
N GLU A 69 11.83 1.03 29.44
CA GLU A 69 12.34 2.35 29.82
C GLU A 69 11.32 3.44 29.53
N LYS A 70 10.57 3.31 28.42
CA LYS A 70 9.58 4.29 27.99
C LYS A 70 8.22 4.13 28.67
N ILE A 71 7.89 2.92 29.12
CA ILE A 71 6.53 2.55 29.54
C ILE A 71 6.48 2.12 31.02
N GLY A 72 7.62 1.92 31.67
CA GLY A 72 7.69 1.59 33.11
C GLY A 72 6.96 0.28 33.45
N THR A 73 6.10 0.30 34.47
CA THR A 73 5.29 -0.86 34.91
C THR A 73 3.90 -0.92 34.23
N ALA A 74 3.76 -0.34 33.04
CA ALA A 74 2.47 0.07 32.48
C ALA A 74 1.30 -0.88 32.69
N ARG A 75 0.26 -0.29 33.25
CA ARG A 75 -1.11 -0.77 33.19
C ARG A 75 -1.91 0.34 32.52
N ASN A 76 -2.81 -0.04 31.61
CA ASN A 76 -3.79 0.83 30.95
C ASN A 76 -3.22 1.81 29.91
N GLU A 77 -2.05 1.53 29.35
CA GLU A 77 -1.51 2.33 28.24
C GLU A 77 -2.21 1.96 26.93
N ARG A 78 -2.68 2.96 26.19
CA ARG A 78 -3.33 2.76 24.89
C ARG A 78 -2.32 2.78 23.77
N MET A 79 -2.42 1.80 22.89
CA MET A 79 -1.55 1.63 21.74
C MET A 79 -2.36 1.56 20.46
N LYS A 80 -1.73 2.01 19.38
CA LYS A 80 -2.18 1.80 18.02
C LYS A 80 -1.24 0.78 17.36
N PHE A 81 -1.83 -0.21 16.71
CA PHE A 81 -1.13 -1.23 15.95
C PHE A 81 -1.48 -1.08 14.47
N GLU A 82 -0.48 -1.23 13.61
CA GLU A 82 -0.65 -1.23 12.16
C GLU A 82 0.10 -2.41 11.55
N PHE A 83 -0.49 -3.07 10.54
CA PHE A 83 0.19 -4.12 9.81
C PHE A 83 -0.37 -4.27 8.39
N ILE A 84 0.37 -4.95 7.53
CA ILE A 84 -0.10 -5.36 6.20
C ILE A 84 -0.50 -6.83 6.25
N GLY A 85 -1.77 -7.11 5.96
CA GLY A 85 -2.30 -8.47 5.92
C GLY A 85 -1.73 -9.28 4.75
N LEU A 86 -1.99 -10.59 4.75
CA LEU A 86 -1.62 -11.46 3.62
C LEU A 86 -2.30 -11.04 2.31
N ASP A 87 -3.49 -10.43 2.41
CA ASP A 87 -4.23 -9.81 1.31
C ASP A 87 -3.64 -8.47 0.83
N LYS A 88 -2.48 -8.07 1.39
CA LYS A 88 -1.75 -6.83 1.09
C LYS A 88 -2.53 -5.55 1.41
N ILE A 89 -3.52 -5.65 2.30
CA ILE A 89 -4.30 -4.52 2.79
C ILE A 89 -3.78 -4.08 4.15
N GLN A 90 -3.89 -2.78 4.44
CA GLN A 90 -3.49 -2.23 5.72
C GLN A 90 -4.58 -2.47 6.76
N TYR A 91 -4.17 -2.96 7.91
CA TYR A 91 -5.03 -3.13 9.08
C TYR A 91 -4.54 -2.23 10.20
N VAL A 92 -5.48 -1.67 10.94
CA VAL A 92 -5.22 -0.78 12.07
C VAL A 92 -6.12 -1.15 13.22
N PHE A 93 -5.60 -1.20 14.44
CA PHE A 93 -6.43 -1.34 15.62
C PHE A 93 -5.84 -0.64 16.82
N ARG A 94 -6.69 -0.38 17.82
CA ARG A 94 -6.27 0.18 19.11
C ARG A 94 -6.51 -0.85 20.20
N ALA A 95 -5.55 -0.99 21.07
CA ALA A 95 -5.63 -1.93 22.18
C ALA A 95 -4.91 -1.39 23.41
N THR A 96 -5.20 -1.98 24.56
CA THR A 96 -4.68 -1.54 25.85
C THR A 96 -3.68 -2.55 26.38
N VAL A 97 -2.50 -2.08 26.79
CA VAL A 97 -1.54 -2.89 27.54
C VAL A 97 -2.03 -3.02 28.97
N THR A 98 -2.24 -4.25 29.40
CA THR A 98 -2.74 -4.55 30.76
C THR A 98 -1.63 -5.00 31.70
N GLY A 99 -0.46 -5.37 31.16
CA GLY A 99 0.72 -5.63 31.95
C GLY A 99 1.85 -6.27 31.17
N ILE A 100 2.78 -6.81 31.94
CA ILE A 100 4.01 -7.43 31.45
C ILE A 100 4.03 -8.87 31.97
N ALA A 101 4.32 -9.84 31.10
CA ALA A 101 4.43 -11.26 31.41
C ALA A 101 5.85 -11.76 31.08
N PRO A 102 6.30 -12.92 31.64
CA PRO A 102 7.63 -13.45 31.37
C PRO A 102 7.94 -13.63 29.88
N ASP A 103 6.92 -13.91 29.09
CA ASP A 103 6.92 -14.21 27.66
C ASP A 103 6.63 -13.00 26.75
N GLY A 104 6.34 -11.82 27.32
CA GLY A 104 6.08 -10.63 26.52
C GLY A 104 5.22 -9.58 27.22
N ILE A 105 4.63 -8.69 26.42
CA ILE A 105 3.70 -7.66 26.90
C ILE A 105 2.27 -8.16 26.68
N LEU A 106 1.44 -8.04 27.73
CA LEU A 106 0.03 -8.44 27.69
C LEU A 106 -0.82 -7.31 27.13
N VAL A 107 -1.52 -7.61 26.05
CA VAL A 107 -2.39 -6.67 25.36
C VAL A 107 -3.80 -7.24 25.30
N GLN A 108 -4.78 -6.45 25.75
CA GLN A 108 -6.18 -6.82 25.65
C GLN A 108 -6.60 -6.88 24.18
N PHE A 109 -7.49 -7.82 23.82
CA PHE A 109 -8.06 -7.86 22.48
C PHE A 109 -8.70 -6.51 22.10
N PRO A 110 -8.49 -6.03 20.87
CA PRO A 110 -9.17 -4.82 20.42
C PRO A 110 -10.68 -5.06 20.31
N GLU A 111 -11.46 -4.00 20.48
CA GLU A 111 -12.90 -4.04 20.28
C GLU A 111 -13.25 -4.30 18.81
N TYR A 112 -12.47 -3.70 17.90
CA TYR A 112 -12.56 -3.90 16.46
C TYR A 112 -11.19 -3.70 15.80
N ILE A 113 -11.03 -4.29 14.61
CA ILE A 113 -9.89 -4.03 13.73
C ILE A 113 -10.39 -3.35 12.46
N GLU A 114 -9.80 -2.22 12.11
CA GLU A 114 -10.07 -1.49 10.87
C GLU A 114 -9.24 -2.12 9.75
N ARG A 115 -9.92 -2.55 8.69
CA ARG A 115 -9.30 -2.97 7.43
C ARG A 115 -9.43 -1.82 6.44
N ILE A 116 -8.31 -1.16 6.14
CA ILE A 116 -8.26 0.09 5.38
C ILE A 116 -7.88 -0.20 3.93
N GLN A 117 -8.89 -0.26 3.06
CA GLN A 117 -8.67 -0.38 1.62
C GLN A 117 -8.54 1.02 0.99
N ARG A 118 -7.29 1.47 0.79
CA ARG A 118 -7.01 2.81 0.24
C ARG A 118 -7.11 2.89 -1.28
N ARG A 119 -7.16 1.76 -2.00
CA ARG A 119 -7.11 1.73 -3.47
C ARG A 119 -8.47 1.36 -4.04
N ARG A 120 -9.15 2.35 -4.60
CA ARG A 120 -10.41 2.18 -5.37
C ARG A 120 -10.21 1.41 -6.67
N PHE A 121 -9.03 1.54 -7.29
CA PHE A 121 -8.72 0.92 -8.57
C PHE A 121 -7.67 -0.17 -8.45
N PHE A 122 -7.95 -1.29 -9.10
CA PHE A 122 -7.00 -2.38 -9.26
C PHE A 122 -5.79 -1.92 -10.10
N ARG A 123 -4.60 -2.44 -9.75
CA ARG A 123 -3.34 -2.13 -10.44
C ARG A 123 -2.76 -3.39 -11.07
N ILE A 124 -2.24 -3.23 -12.28
CA ILE A 124 -1.42 -4.26 -12.95
C ILE A 124 -0.03 -3.72 -13.21
N ALA A 125 0.97 -4.59 -13.21
CA ALA A 125 2.22 -4.32 -13.91
C ALA A 125 1.94 -4.55 -15.41
N PRO A 126 2.02 -3.55 -16.29
CA PRO A 126 1.73 -3.73 -17.71
C PRO A 126 2.85 -4.51 -18.42
N PRO A 127 2.67 -4.92 -19.69
CA PRO A 127 3.74 -5.50 -20.50
C PRO A 127 5.02 -4.65 -20.50
N LEU A 128 6.16 -5.32 -20.61
CA LEU A 128 7.46 -4.65 -20.73
C LEU A 128 7.48 -3.70 -21.94
N GLY A 129 8.20 -2.58 -21.81
CA GLY A 129 8.24 -1.53 -22.83
C GLY A 129 7.02 -0.61 -22.85
N THR A 130 6.06 -0.80 -21.94
CA THR A 130 4.95 0.16 -21.77
C THR A 130 5.49 1.48 -21.23
N LYS A 131 5.13 2.59 -21.88
CA LYS A 131 5.60 3.94 -21.55
C LYS A 131 4.44 4.88 -21.21
N LEU A 132 4.70 5.81 -20.30
CA LEU A 132 3.91 7.02 -20.13
C LEU A 132 4.66 8.17 -20.80
N ILE A 133 4.03 8.74 -21.83
CA ILE A 133 4.57 9.85 -22.62
C ILE A 133 3.86 11.12 -22.17
N PHE A 134 4.58 12.21 -21.94
CA PHE A 134 3.95 13.47 -21.52
C PHE A 134 4.80 14.68 -21.90
N LEU A 135 4.18 15.86 -21.85
CA LEU A 135 4.86 17.14 -21.95
C LEU A 135 5.02 17.74 -20.55
N TRP A 136 6.24 18.18 -20.25
CA TRP A 136 6.57 18.94 -19.04
C TRP A 136 7.73 19.90 -19.34
N ASN A 137 7.61 21.16 -18.89
CA ASN A 137 8.54 22.25 -19.22
C ASN A 137 8.83 22.38 -20.73
N ALA A 138 7.79 22.25 -21.56
CA ALA A 138 7.87 22.24 -23.03
C ALA A 138 8.73 21.12 -23.64
N GLU A 139 9.23 20.19 -22.83
CA GLU A 139 9.95 19.01 -23.28
C GLU A 139 9.06 17.76 -23.24
N ARG A 140 9.27 16.88 -24.22
CA ARG A 140 8.57 15.60 -24.29
C ARG A 140 9.37 14.54 -23.57
N HIS A 141 8.72 13.88 -22.61
CA HIS A 141 9.31 12.81 -21.80
C HIS A 141 8.59 11.49 -22.10
N ALA A 142 9.32 10.38 -21.96
CA ALA A 142 8.77 9.04 -22.04
C ALA A 142 9.41 8.17 -20.95
N LEU A 143 8.61 7.77 -19.96
CA LEU A 143 9.06 7.01 -18.80
C LEU A 143 8.42 5.63 -18.78
N ASP A 144 9.11 4.65 -18.21
CA ASP A 144 8.59 3.29 -18.07
C ASP A 144 7.46 3.23 -17.06
N VAL A 145 6.43 2.45 -17.38
CA VAL A 145 5.30 2.22 -16.49
C VAL A 145 5.52 0.94 -15.70
N ILE A 146 5.58 1.08 -14.38
CA ILE A 146 5.81 -0.01 -13.43
C ILE A 146 4.49 -0.60 -12.96
N ASP A 147 3.53 0.27 -12.63
CA ASP A 147 2.14 -0.13 -12.38
C ASP A 147 1.17 0.87 -13.01
N ILE A 148 -0.03 0.39 -13.35
CA ILE A 148 -1.11 1.20 -13.93
C ILE A 148 -2.46 0.79 -13.35
N SER A 149 -3.30 1.78 -13.09
CA SER A 149 -4.71 1.67 -12.73
C SER A 149 -5.54 2.66 -13.55
N GLU A 150 -6.86 2.62 -13.43
CA GLU A 150 -7.76 3.63 -14.02
C GLU A 150 -7.39 5.06 -13.59
N GLY A 151 -7.03 5.25 -12.31
CA GLY A 151 -6.79 6.58 -11.74
C GLY A 151 -5.35 7.08 -11.81
N GLY A 152 -4.41 6.30 -12.31
CA GLY A 152 -3.00 6.71 -12.32
C GLY A 152 -2.01 5.58 -12.55
N ALA A 153 -0.73 5.95 -12.61
CA ALA A 153 0.39 5.04 -12.86
C ALA A 153 1.58 5.34 -11.94
N LEU A 154 2.33 4.30 -11.60
CA LEU A 154 3.69 4.42 -11.10
C LEU A 154 4.64 4.34 -12.29
N ILE A 155 5.43 5.39 -12.50
CA ILE A 155 6.42 5.46 -13.56
C ILE A 155 7.81 5.57 -12.98
N ASN A 156 8.81 5.06 -13.69
CA ASN A 156 10.20 5.25 -13.30
C ASN A 156 11.06 5.67 -14.49
N ARG A 157 12.27 6.10 -14.13
CA ARG A 157 13.29 6.52 -15.07
C ARG A 157 14.37 5.46 -15.16
N GLU A 158 14.71 5.04 -16.37
CA GLU A 158 15.92 4.24 -16.58
C GLU A 158 17.18 5.13 -16.54
N LYS A 159 18.02 4.87 -15.52
CA LYS A 159 19.42 5.32 -15.32
C LYS A 159 19.78 6.82 -15.37
N LYS A 160 20.80 7.13 -14.56
CA LYS A 160 21.49 8.44 -14.45
C LYS A 160 22.06 8.86 -15.81
N GLY A 161 21.76 10.08 -16.26
CA GLY A 161 22.52 10.73 -17.36
C GLY A 161 21.72 11.63 -18.28
N GLU A 162 20.41 11.44 -18.41
CA GLU A 162 19.59 12.35 -19.23
C GLU A 162 19.34 13.68 -18.47
N LYS A 163 19.37 14.81 -19.18
CA LYS A 163 19.17 16.15 -18.62
C LYS A 163 17.70 16.58 -18.54
N THR A 164 16.77 15.64 -18.42
CA THR A 164 15.37 16.00 -18.15
C THR A 164 15.25 16.38 -16.69
N GLY A 165 14.67 17.55 -16.43
CA GLY A 165 14.52 18.11 -15.08
C GLY A 165 13.86 17.12 -14.10
N GLU A 166 14.06 17.35 -12.81
CA GLU A 166 13.49 16.50 -11.78
C GLU A 166 12.00 16.80 -11.59
N LEU A 167 11.14 15.83 -11.87
CA LEU A 167 9.72 15.94 -11.52
C LEU A 167 9.58 16.02 -10.00
N ALA A 168 8.83 17.02 -9.53
CA ALA A 168 8.50 17.21 -8.12
C ALA A 168 7.01 16.93 -7.86
N ILE A 169 6.67 16.71 -6.58
CA ILE A 169 5.28 16.64 -6.14
C ILE A 169 4.53 17.90 -6.60
N SER A 170 3.28 17.72 -7.01
CA SER A 170 2.39 18.75 -7.56
C SER A 170 2.77 19.28 -8.94
N ASN A 171 3.79 18.73 -9.61
CA ASN A 171 4.03 19.04 -11.02
C ASN A 171 2.89 18.49 -11.88
N TYR A 172 2.36 19.35 -12.75
CA TYR A 172 1.35 18.98 -13.74
C TYR A 172 2.01 18.49 -15.02
N LEU A 173 1.48 17.38 -15.53
CA LEU A 173 1.86 16.79 -16.80
C LEU A 173 0.70 17.00 -17.78
N THR A 174 1.01 17.42 -19.00
CA THR A 174 0.02 17.68 -20.06
C THR A 174 0.28 16.82 -21.28
N ASN A 175 -0.73 16.64 -22.13
CA ASN A 175 -0.64 15.80 -23.33
C ASN A 175 -0.10 14.40 -22.98
N VAL A 176 -0.64 13.84 -21.90
CA VAL A 176 -0.19 12.57 -21.35
C VAL A 176 -0.77 11.46 -22.23
N ALA A 177 0.04 10.45 -22.50
CA ALA A 177 -0.39 9.28 -23.27
C ALA A 177 0.21 8.02 -22.65
N PHE A 178 -0.66 7.08 -22.32
CA PHE A 178 -0.25 5.72 -22.01
C PHE A 178 -0.07 4.95 -23.32
N PHE A 179 1.07 4.29 -23.47
CA PHE A 179 1.40 3.52 -24.67
C PHE A 179 1.94 2.14 -24.31
N CYS A 180 1.20 1.09 -24.69
CA CYS A 180 1.62 -0.29 -24.60
C CYS A 180 1.96 -0.80 -26.02
N PRO A 181 3.19 -1.24 -26.30
CA PRO A 181 3.58 -1.72 -27.63
C PRO A 181 3.29 -3.21 -27.87
N GLU A 182 2.99 -3.98 -26.82
CA GLU A 182 2.94 -5.45 -26.85
C GLU A 182 1.94 -5.99 -27.89
N LYS A 183 2.37 -6.96 -28.69
CA LYS A 183 1.51 -7.55 -29.73
C LYS A 183 0.32 -8.26 -29.09
N GLY A 184 -0.89 -7.95 -29.54
CA GLY A 184 -2.14 -8.45 -28.93
C GLY A 184 -2.68 -7.59 -27.77
N PHE A 185 -1.84 -6.73 -27.18
CA PHE A 185 -2.22 -5.78 -26.14
C PHE A 185 -1.84 -4.33 -26.51
N LYS A 186 -1.60 -4.08 -27.79
CA LYS A 186 -1.16 -2.77 -28.29
C LYS A 186 -2.24 -1.75 -28.00
N LEU A 187 -1.90 -0.74 -27.21
CA LEU A 187 -2.84 0.26 -26.77
C LEU A 187 -2.19 1.63 -26.73
N LYS A 188 -2.94 2.64 -27.14
CA LYS A 188 -2.65 4.04 -26.87
C LYS A 188 -3.87 4.67 -26.22
N VAL A 189 -3.70 5.26 -25.05
CA VAL A 189 -4.74 5.99 -24.32
C VAL A 189 -4.29 7.42 -24.14
N ALA A 190 -5.14 8.37 -24.55
CA ALA A 190 -4.89 9.79 -24.32
C ALA A 190 -5.42 10.22 -22.96
N ILE A 191 -4.57 10.93 -22.21
CA ILE A 191 -4.83 11.41 -20.85
C ILE A 191 -4.57 12.91 -20.88
N GLU A 192 -5.59 13.72 -20.64
CA GLU A 192 -5.50 15.16 -20.89
C GLU A 192 -4.53 15.83 -19.91
N LYS A 193 -4.66 15.48 -18.63
CA LYS A 193 -3.88 16.07 -17.55
C LYS A 193 -3.61 15.05 -16.46
N ALA A 194 -2.40 15.10 -15.94
CA ALA A 194 -1.99 14.32 -14.77
C ALA A 194 -1.18 15.18 -13.79
N ILE A 195 -1.01 14.69 -12.57
CA ILE A 195 -0.21 15.35 -11.53
C ILE A 195 0.67 14.34 -10.81
N VAL A 196 1.90 14.74 -10.51
CA VAL A 196 2.79 13.96 -9.65
C VAL A 196 2.31 14.08 -8.21
N LYS A 197 1.92 12.96 -7.60
CA LYS A 197 1.47 12.90 -6.20
C LYS A 197 2.56 12.47 -5.22
N ARG A 198 3.54 11.69 -5.70
CA ARG A 198 4.63 11.19 -4.87
C ARG A 198 5.89 11.00 -5.71
N VAL A 199 7.04 11.21 -5.07
CA VAL A 199 8.36 10.92 -5.61
C VAL A 199 9.07 10.04 -4.59
N ASP A 200 9.45 8.83 -5.01
CA ASP A 200 10.18 7.88 -4.18
C ASP A 200 11.59 7.70 -4.77
N LEU A 201 12.62 7.68 -3.92
CA LEU A 201 13.99 7.34 -4.30
C LEU A 201 14.34 5.99 -3.69
N ASP A 202 14.66 5.03 -4.53
CA ASP A 202 15.23 3.76 -4.11
C ASP A 202 16.68 4.00 -3.67
N ALA A 203 16.96 3.75 -2.38
CA ALA A 203 18.27 4.00 -1.78
C ALA A 203 19.35 3.04 -2.29
N GLU A 204 18.99 1.83 -2.72
CA GLU A 204 19.93 0.82 -3.21
C GLU A 204 20.26 1.04 -4.69
N THR A 205 19.22 1.25 -5.51
CA THR A 205 19.40 1.36 -6.97
C THR A 205 19.58 2.80 -7.43
N GLY A 206 19.30 3.78 -6.57
CA GLY A 206 19.28 5.21 -6.91
C GLY A 206 18.18 5.57 -7.91
N ARG A 207 17.23 4.66 -8.18
CA ARG A 207 16.14 4.89 -9.14
C ARG A 207 15.08 5.76 -8.51
N ARG A 208 14.55 6.69 -9.29
CA ARG A 208 13.39 7.48 -8.90
C ARG A 208 12.12 6.94 -9.52
N TYR A 209 11.11 6.90 -8.67
CA TYR A 209 9.75 6.49 -9.00
C TYR A 209 8.83 7.68 -8.78
N TYR A 210 7.89 7.88 -9.70
CA TYR A 210 6.92 8.96 -9.66
C TYR A 210 5.52 8.35 -9.67
N ALA A 211 4.76 8.58 -8.61
CA ALA A 211 3.35 8.21 -8.58
C ALA A 211 2.54 9.34 -9.22
N VAL A 212 1.92 9.06 -10.36
CA VAL A 212 1.17 10.04 -11.15
C VAL A 212 -0.32 9.72 -11.06
N GLN A 213 -1.13 10.72 -10.69
CA GLN A 213 -2.59 10.63 -10.72
C GLN A 213 -3.12 11.26 -12.02
N PHE A 214 -4.02 10.55 -12.70
CA PHE A 214 -4.74 11.10 -13.84
C PHE A 214 -5.87 11.99 -13.34
N LEU A 215 -5.89 13.24 -13.79
CA LEU A 215 -6.86 14.24 -13.34
C LEU A 215 -8.03 14.37 -14.30
N ASN A 216 -7.76 14.24 -15.61
CA ASN A 216 -8.81 14.26 -16.61
C ASN A 216 -8.52 13.26 -17.73
N MET A 217 -9.51 12.43 -18.00
CA MET A 217 -9.52 11.45 -19.08
C MET A 217 -10.97 11.34 -19.56
N ASN A 218 -11.19 11.50 -20.86
CA ASN A 218 -12.53 11.35 -21.40
C ASN A 218 -13.02 9.90 -21.26
N GLN A 219 -14.34 9.70 -21.17
CA GLN A 219 -14.94 8.39 -20.88
C GLN A 219 -14.52 7.30 -21.88
N LYS A 220 -14.33 7.65 -23.15
CA LYS A 220 -13.91 6.69 -24.19
C LYS A 220 -12.50 6.18 -23.91
N GLU A 221 -11.58 7.05 -23.53
CA GLU A 221 -10.21 6.70 -23.16
C GLU A 221 -10.17 5.94 -21.82
N THR A 222 -10.97 6.34 -20.83
CA THR A 222 -11.14 5.61 -19.56
C THR A 222 -11.60 4.17 -19.80
N ASN A 223 -12.63 3.98 -20.63
CA ASN A 223 -13.14 2.64 -20.96
C ASN A 223 -12.09 1.78 -21.68
N LYS A 224 -11.29 2.37 -22.57
CA LYS A 224 -10.17 1.66 -23.24
C LYS A 224 -9.13 1.19 -22.24
N LEU A 225 -8.72 2.08 -21.32
CA LEU A 225 -7.73 1.74 -20.29
C LEU A 225 -8.25 0.63 -19.37
N ASN A 226 -9.49 0.73 -18.92
CA ASN A 226 -10.12 -0.30 -18.08
C ASN A 226 -10.20 -1.66 -18.79
N ASN A 227 -10.68 -1.69 -20.02
CA ASN A 227 -10.75 -2.93 -20.79
C ASN A 227 -9.38 -3.59 -20.98
N PHE A 228 -8.33 -2.78 -21.18
CA PHE A 228 -6.96 -3.26 -21.22
C PHE A 228 -6.53 -3.85 -19.87
N ILE A 229 -6.71 -3.12 -18.76
CA ILE A 229 -6.33 -3.57 -17.42
C ILE A 229 -6.99 -4.91 -17.10
N TYR A 230 -8.30 -5.03 -17.31
CA TYR A 230 -9.04 -6.27 -17.06
C TYR A 230 -8.62 -7.42 -17.97
N SER A 231 -8.42 -7.15 -19.26
CA SER A 231 -8.05 -8.21 -20.21
C SER A 231 -6.65 -8.75 -19.93
N TYR A 232 -5.71 -7.86 -19.62
CA TYR A 232 -4.34 -8.26 -19.30
C TYR A 232 -4.25 -8.99 -17.96
N GLN A 233 -5.00 -8.54 -16.95
CA GLN A 233 -5.10 -9.24 -15.67
C GLN A 233 -5.58 -10.69 -15.86
N ARG A 234 -6.67 -10.89 -16.62
CA ARG A 234 -7.20 -12.23 -16.89
C ARG A 234 -6.19 -13.13 -17.58
N GLU A 235 -5.42 -12.58 -18.53
CA GLU A 235 -4.37 -13.32 -19.23
C GLU A 235 -3.24 -13.75 -18.28
N ILE A 236 -2.78 -12.86 -17.39
CA ILE A 236 -1.77 -13.22 -16.36
C ILE A 236 -2.28 -14.35 -15.46
N LEU A 237 -3.52 -14.23 -14.98
CA LEU A 237 -4.13 -15.25 -14.11
C LEU A 237 -4.24 -16.60 -14.82
N ARG A 238 -4.63 -16.60 -16.10
CA ARG A 238 -4.70 -17.81 -16.93
C ARG A 238 -3.33 -18.46 -17.08
N ARG A 239 -2.28 -17.68 -17.35
CA ARG A 239 -0.91 -18.19 -17.48
C ARG A 239 -0.40 -18.81 -16.17
N ARG A 240 -0.65 -18.16 -15.04
CA ARG A 240 -0.28 -18.70 -13.72
C ARG A 240 -0.96 -20.04 -13.44
N TYR A 241 -2.27 -20.11 -13.68
CA TYR A 241 -3.03 -21.34 -13.50
C TYR A 241 -2.50 -22.51 -14.35
N LEU A 242 -2.05 -22.24 -15.57
CA LEU A 242 -1.46 -23.26 -16.44
C LEU A 242 -0.08 -23.72 -15.98
N LEU A 243 0.74 -22.81 -15.43
CA LEU A 243 2.08 -23.12 -14.90
C LEU A 243 2.05 -23.90 -13.59
N GLU A 244 1.00 -23.76 -12.78
CA GLU A 244 0.83 -24.48 -11.51
C GLU A 244 0.29 -25.91 -11.69
N ARG A 245 -0.12 -26.29 -12.91
CA ARG A 245 -0.70 -27.60 -13.24
C ARG A 245 0.07 -28.38 -14.31
N GLY A 246 1.12 -27.81 -14.87
CA GLY A 246 2.04 -28.49 -15.80
C GLY A 246 3.33 -28.85 -15.11
#